data_AF-A0A0B1S465-F1
#
_entry.id   AF-A0A0B1S465-F1
#
_cell.length_a   1.000
_cell.length_b   1.000
_cell.length_c   1.000
_cell.angle_alpha   90.00
_cell.angle_beta   90.00
_cell.angle_gamma   90.00
#
_symmetry.space_group_name_H-M   'P 1'
#
loop_
_entity.id
_entity.type
_entity.pdbx_description
1 polymer ?
#
loop_
_entity_poly.entity_id
_entity_poly.type
_entity_poly.pdbx_seq_one_letter_code
_entity_poly.pdbx_strand_id
1 'polypeptide(L)'
;MKVLLFKDPEILAIFQLLAVLLHIGNVKYRGTVVDTIEGVEVSDAANVARIARLLQVSEQNLLNTLTTRTIVTREERVVVRLSSRAAVDARDALAKGIYGRLFDYILARINDAIYK
;
A
#
# COMPACT_ATOMS: atom_id res chain seq x y z
N MET A 1 -14.98 -5.35 19.10
CA MET A 1 -15.60 -4.96 17.81
C MET A 1 -17.09 -5.30 17.72
N LYS A 2 -17.54 -6.53 18.02
CA LYS A 2 -18.98 -6.88 17.98
C LYS A 2 -19.85 -6.07 18.95
N VAL A 3 -19.35 -5.77 20.15
CA VAL A 3 -20.00 -4.88 21.14
C VAL A 3 -20.14 -3.44 20.62
N LEU A 4 -19.30 -3.04 19.66
CA LEU A 4 -19.34 -1.73 18.99
C LEU A 4 -20.11 -1.80 17.65
N LEU A 5 -20.99 -2.81 17.50
CA LEU A 5 -21.88 -2.96 16.34
C LEU A 5 -21.17 -3.11 14.98
N PHE A 6 -19.91 -3.56 14.96
CA PHE A 6 -19.28 -3.97 13.71
C PHE A 6 -19.87 -5.30 13.25
N LYS A 7 -20.25 -5.37 11.97
CA LYS A 7 -20.74 -6.61 11.33
C LYS A 7 -19.56 -7.54 11.01
N ASP A 8 -19.82 -8.83 10.93
CA ASP A 8 -18.78 -9.82 10.61
C ASP A 8 -18.00 -9.52 9.30
N PRO A 9 -18.64 -9.09 8.19
CA PRO A 9 -17.90 -8.70 6.98
C PRO A 9 -16.96 -7.51 7.20
N GLU A 10 -17.33 -6.58 8.07
CA GLU A 10 -16.51 -5.38 8.36
C GLU A 10 -15.29 -5.77 9.20
N ILE A 11 -15.48 -6.65 10.18
CA ILE A 11 -14.40 -7.21 10.98
C ILE A 11 -13.41 -7.97 10.07
N LEU A 12 -13.91 -8.78 9.14
CA LEU A 12 -13.08 -9.49 8.17
C LEU A 12 -12.31 -8.53 7.26
N ALA A 13 -12.95 -7.48 6.76
CA ALA A 13 -12.29 -6.46 5.94
C ALA A 13 -11.17 -5.73 6.71
N ILE A 14 -11.37 -5.46 8.00
CA ILE A 14 -10.34 -4.87 8.87
C ILE A 14 -9.16 -5.82 9.03
N PHE A 15 -9.40 -7.11 9.31
CA PHE A 15 -8.33 -8.10 9.39
C PHE A 15 -7.59 -8.28 8.06
N GLN A 16 -8.30 -8.22 6.93
CA GLN A 16 -7.71 -8.25 5.60
C GLN A 16 -6.77 -7.06 5.37
N LEU A 17 -7.16 -5.85 5.78
CA LEU A 17 -6.30 -4.65 5.70
C LEU A 17 -5.10 -4.73 6.66
N LEU A 18 -5.26 -5.28 7.86
CA LEU A 18 -4.15 -5.53 8.77
C LEU A 18 -3.15 -6.55 8.20
N ALA A 19 -3.64 -7.62 7.55
CA ALA A 19 -2.79 -8.57 6.85
C ALA A 19 -2.03 -7.91 5.69
N VAL A 20 -2.70 -7.03 4.93
CA VAL A 20 -2.05 -6.21 3.89
C VAL A 20 -0.91 -5.37 4.48
N LEU A 21 -1.13 -4.67 5.59
CA LEU A 21 -0.10 -3.85 6.24
C LEU A 21 1.13 -4.68 6.64
N LEU A 22 0.90 -5.87 7.20
CA LEU A 22 1.97 -6.80 7.55
C LEU A 22 2.77 -7.24 6.31
N HIS A 23 2.07 -7.60 5.23
CA HIS A 23 2.72 -8.00 3.98
C HIS A 23 3.48 -6.84 3.33
N ILE A 24 2.95 -5.62 3.34
CA ILE A 24 3.62 -4.42 2.84
C ILE A 24 4.92 -4.18 3.60
N GLY A 25 4.93 -4.30 4.93
CA GLY A 25 6.14 -4.14 5.75
C GLY A 25 7.27 -5.12 5.39
N ASN A 26 6.92 -6.28 4.83
CA ASN A 26 7.89 -7.31 4.40
C ASN A 26 8.42 -7.10 2.97
N VAL A 27 7.93 -6.11 2.22
CA VAL A 27 8.44 -5.81 0.87
C VAL A 27 9.89 -5.34 0.96
N LYS A 28 10.77 -6.04 0.25
CA LYS A 28 12.20 -5.74 0.13
C LYS A 28 12.56 -5.38 -1.31
N TYR A 29 13.52 -4.50 -1.44
CA TYR A 29 13.99 -3.98 -2.72
C TYR A 29 15.43 -4.43 -2.99
N ARG A 30 15.73 -4.70 -4.25
CA ARG A 30 17.08 -4.85 -4.78
C ARG A 30 17.35 -3.66 -5.71
N GLY A 31 18.43 -2.94 -5.45
CA GLY A 31 18.87 -1.86 -6.33
C GLY A 31 19.32 -2.40 -7.69
N THR A 32 19.00 -1.66 -8.75
CA THR A 32 19.39 -1.99 -10.12
C THR A 32 19.91 -0.74 -10.83
N VAL A 33 20.74 -0.93 -11.86
CA VAL A 33 21.20 0.14 -12.74
C VAL A 33 20.98 -0.33 -14.17
N VAL A 34 20.22 0.44 -14.94
CA VAL A 34 19.94 0.18 -16.36
C VAL A 34 20.26 1.45 -17.13
N ASP A 35 21.16 1.38 -18.12
CA ASP A 35 21.58 2.52 -18.93
C ASP A 35 22.00 3.75 -18.11
N THR A 36 22.79 3.54 -17.05
CA THR A 36 23.23 4.55 -16.06
C THR A 36 22.12 5.16 -15.18
N ILE A 37 20.89 4.68 -15.31
CA ILE A 37 19.75 5.10 -14.48
C ILE A 37 19.63 4.15 -13.29
N GLU A 38 19.71 4.71 -12.08
CA GLU A 38 19.43 3.98 -10.85
C GLU A 38 17.95 3.64 -10.72
N GLY A 39 17.66 2.43 -10.22
CA GLY A 39 16.33 1.93 -9.99
C GLY A 39 16.27 0.87 -8.90
N VAL A 40 15.08 0.29 -8.75
CA VAL A 40 14.84 -0.83 -7.85
C VAL A 40 13.94 -1.87 -8.49
N GLU A 41 14.08 -3.10 -8.03
CA GLU A 41 13.15 -4.19 -8.25
C GLU A 41 12.69 -4.76 -6.90
N VAL A 42 11.45 -5.25 -6.85
CA VAL A 42 10.98 -5.98 -5.67
C VAL A 42 11.60 -7.37 -5.64
N SER A 43 12.15 -7.76 -4.49
CA SER A 43 12.83 -9.06 -4.34
C SER A 43 11.88 -10.25 -4.21
N ASP A 44 10.64 -10.00 -3.76
CA ASP A 44 9.61 -11.02 -3.55
C ASP A 44 8.30 -10.64 -4.28
N ALA A 45 8.20 -11.03 -5.55
CA ALA A 45 7.02 -10.79 -6.36
C ALA A 45 5.78 -11.53 -5.83
N ALA A 46 5.95 -12.70 -5.21
CA ALA A 46 4.84 -13.48 -4.69
C ALA A 46 4.14 -12.77 -3.51
N ASN A 47 4.90 -12.08 -2.67
CA ASN A 47 4.32 -11.23 -1.62
C ASN A 47 3.54 -10.04 -2.22
N VAL A 48 4.04 -9.41 -3.29
CA VAL A 48 3.30 -8.33 -3.97
C VAL A 48 2.01 -8.83 -4.60
N ALA A 49 2.03 -10.00 -5.25
CA ALA A 49 0.83 -10.65 -5.79
C ALA A 49 -0.21 -10.93 -4.69
N ARG A 50 0.24 -11.35 -3.49
CA ARG A 50 -0.63 -11.54 -2.33
C ARG A 50 -1.25 -10.22 -1.86
N ILE A 51 -0.46 -9.17 -1.74
CA ILE A 51 -0.95 -7.83 -1.37
C ILE A 51 -1.98 -7.34 -2.39
N ALA A 52 -1.68 -7.45 -3.68
CA ALA A 52 -2.57 -7.04 -4.76
C ALA A 52 -3.92 -7.78 -4.71
N ARG A 53 -3.90 -9.10 -4.45
CA ARG A 53 -5.10 -9.92 -4.28
C ARG A 53 -5.93 -9.50 -3.07
N LEU A 54 -5.30 -9.25 -1.93
CA LEU A 54 -5.98 -8.79 -0.72
C LEU A 54 -6.52 -7.36 -0.87
N LEU A 55 -5.86 -6.50 -1.64
CA LEU A 55 -6.36 -5.16 -1.95
C LEU A 55 -7.35 -5.14 -3.13
N GLN A 56 -7.50 -6.25 -3.84
CA GLN A 56 -8.28 -6.37 -5.07
C GLN A 56 -7.87 -5.35 -6.15
N VAL A 57 -6.55 -5.14 -6.31
CA VAL A 57 -5.96 -4.24 -7.30
C VAL A 57 -5.08 -5.02 -8.28
N SER A 58 -4.73 -4.38 -9.39
CA SER A 58 -3.74 -4.92 -10.34
C SER A 58 -2.37 -5.04 -9.67
N GLU A 59 -1.78 -6.23 -9.76
CA GLU A 59 -0.41 -6.50 -9.30
C GLU A 59 0.60 -5.58 -9.99
N GLN A 60 0.45 -5.38 -11.32
CA GLN A 60 1.34 -4.50 -12.07
C GLN A 60 1.25 -3.04 -11.60
N ASN A 61 0.03 -2.56 -11.29
CA ASN A 61 -0.13 -1.20 -10.78
C ASN A 61 0.51 -1.06 -9.40
N LEU A 62 0.35 -2.06 -8.53
CA LEU A 62 0.99 -2.06 -7.22
C LEU A 62 2.52 -2.10 -7.35
N LEU A 63 3.07 -2.91 -8.24
CA LEU A 63 4.51 -2.94 -8.53
C LEU A 63 5.01 -1.57 -9.01
N ASN A 64 4.27 -0.94 -9.93
CA ASN A 64 4.61 0.39 -10.42
C ASN A 64 4.58 1.43 -9.28
N THR A 65 3.58 1.40 -8.40
CA THR A 65 3.51 2.27 -7.21
C THR A 65 4.69 2.07 -6.28
N LEU A 66 5.20 0.83 -6.16
CA LEU A 66 6.29 0.51 -5.25
C LEU A 66 7.69 0.76 -5.82
N THR A 67 7.83 0.93 -7.15
CA THR A 67 9.14 0.99 -7.83
C THR A 67 9.32 2.20 -8.76
N THR A 68 8.25 2.94 -9.04
CA THR A 68 8.27 4.07 -9.96
C THR A 68 7.49 5.26 -9.40
N ARG A 69 7.77 6.44 -9.92
CA ARG A 69 6.91 7.63 -9.78
C ARG A 69 6.53 8.17 -11.14
N THR A 70 5.28 8.57 -11.28
CA THR A 70 4.82 9.34 -12.44
C THR A 70 4.99 10.82 -12.14
N ILE A 71 5.66 11.55 -13.01
CA ILE A 71 5.75 13.01 -13.01
C ILE A 71 4.88 13.49 -14.17
N VAL A 72 3.91 14.36 -13.87
CA VAL A 72 3.03 14.97 -14.87
C VAL A 72 3.37 16.45 -14.96
N THR A 73 3.75 16.91 -16.14
CA THR A 73 3.94 18.32 -16.48
C THR A 73 2.77 18.78 -17.37
N ARG A 74 2.75 20.06 -17.78
CA ARG A 74 1.71 20.58 -18.69
C ARG A 74 1.70 19.88 -20.05
N GLU A 75 2.86 19.38 -20.48
CA GLU A 75 3.05 18.84 -21.83
C GLU A 75 3.16 17.31 -21.82
N GLU A 76 3.64 16.70 -20.74
CA GLU A 76 4.03 15.29 -20.76
C GLU A 76 3.79 14.54 -19.43
N ARG A 77 3.69 13.21 -19.54
CA ARG A 77 3.65 12.27 -18.42
C ARG A 77 4.87 11.35 -18.51
N VAL A 78 5.80 11.50 -17.58
CA VAL A 78 7.06 10.74 -17.54
C VAL A 78 7.05 9.78 -16.35
N VAL A 79 7.42 8.52 -16.58
CA VAL A 79 7.59 7.51 -15.52
C VAL A 79 9.06 7.38 -15.20
N VAL A 80 9.41 7.58 -13.93
CA VAL A 80 10.80 7.54 -13.44
C VAL A 80 10.94 6.42 -12.42
N ARG A 81 12.03 5.65 -12.50
CA ARG A 81 12.38 4.61 -11.52
C ARG A 81 12.74 5.26 -10.17
N LEU A 82 12.36 4.61 -9.07
CA LEU A 82 12.71 5.06 -7.73
C LEU A 82 14.11 4.57 -7.36
N SER A 83 14.85 5.40 -6.59
CA SER A 83 16.02 4.94 -5.86
C SER A 83 15.62 4.02 -4.70
N SER A 84 16.56 3.25 -4.16
CA SER A 84 16.34 2.36 -3.01
C SER A 84 15.69 3.07 -1.82
N ARG A 85 16.16 4.28 -1.50
CA ARG A 85 15.59 5.08 -0.39
C ARG A 85 14.16 5.53 -0.71
N ALA A 86 13.93 6.07 -1.90
CA ALA A 86 12.62 6.55 -2.30
C ALA A 86 11.59 5.42 -2.39
N ALA A 87 12.00 4.21 -2.75
CA ALA A 87 11.14 3.02 -2.77
C ALA A 87 10.71 2.60 -1.36
N VAL A 88 11.63 2.62 -0.39
CA VAL A 88 11.31 2.38 1.02
C VAL A 88 10.34 3.45 1.55
N ASP A 89 10.61 4.72 1.25
CA ASP A 89 9.72 5.82 1.65
C ASP A 89 8.33 5.67 1.03
N ALA A 90 8.23 5.25 -0.24
CA ALA A 90 6.96 5.01 -0.92
C ALA A 90 6.18 3.85 -0.30
N ARG A 91 6.85 2.73 0.04
CA ARG A 91 6.25 1.59 0.76
C ARG A 91 5.69 2.02 2.10
N ASP A 92 6.47 2.77 2.87
CA ASP A 92 6.08 3.20 4.21
C ASP A 92 4.96 4.24 4.16
N ALA A 93 4.98 5.13 3.17
CA ALA A 93 3.89 6.07 2.91
C ALA A 93 2.58 5.34 2.55
N LEU A 94 2.65 4.31 1.70
CA LEU A 94 1.50 3.47 1.37
C LEU A 94 0.93 2.78 2.63
N ALA A 95 1.79 2.18 3.45
CA ALA A 95 1.38 1.53 4.69
C ALA A 95 0.72 2.52 5.67
N LYS A 96 1.34 3.69 5.87
CA LYS A 96 0.78 4.76 6.71
C LYS A 96 -0.56 5.27 6.18
N GLY A 97 -0.69 5.44 4.86
CA GLY A 97 -1.93 5.86 4.24
C GLY A 97 -3.07 4.87 4.46
N ILE A 98 -2.81 3.57 4.27
CA ILE A 98 -3.80 2.51 4.52
C ILE A 98 -4.19 2.48 6.01
N TYR A 99 -3.20 2.48 6.91
CA TYR A 99 -3.47 2.45 8.34
C TYR A 99 -4.23 3.70 8.81
N GLY A 100 -3.86 4.89 8.35
CA GLY A 100 -4.56 6.14 8.70
C GLY A 100 -6.03 6.09 8.34
N ARG A 101 -6.36 5.67 7.10
CA ARG A 101 -7.75 5.51 6.66
C ARG A 101 -8.51 4.45 7.45
N LEU A 102 -7.85 3.34 7.79
CA LEU A 102 -8.43 2.28 8.61
C LEU A 102 -8.74 2.78 10.03
N PHE A 103 -7.81 3.51 10.64
CA PHE A 103 -7.97 4.10 11.96
C PHE A 103 -9.12 5.10 11.97
N ASP A 104 -9.16 6.02 11.01
CA ASP A 104 -10.24 7.00 10.86
C ASP A 104 -11.61 6.32 10.73
N TYR A 105 -11.69 5.25 9.93
CA TYR A 105 -12.92 4.46 9.76
C TYR A 105 -13.36 3.80 11.08
N ILE A 106 -12.44 3.18 11.82
CA ILE A 106 -12.75 2.54 13.10
C ILE A 106 -13.23 3.60 14.11
N LEU A 107 -12.57 4.76 14.14
CA LEU A 107 -12.92 5.85 15.04
C LEU A 107 -14.30 6.44 14.73
N ALA A 108 -14.62 6.65 13.44
CA ALA A 108 -15.95 7.06 13.01
C ALA A 108 -17.02 6.07 13.48
N ARG A 109 -16.76 4.76 13.35
CA ARG A 109 -17.70 3.71 13.78
C ARG A 109 -17.89 3.62 15.29
N ILE A 110 -16.85 3.90 16.06
CA ILE A 110 -16.96 4.02 17.51
C ILE A 110 -17.84 5.23 17.86
N ASN A 111 -17.60 6.38 17.22
CA ASN A 111 -18.37 7.59 17.46
C ASN A 111 -19.86 7.37 17.10
N ASP A 112 -20.16 6.72 15.97
CA ASP A 112 -21.53 6.37 15.58
C ASP A 112 -22.23 5.43 16.57
N ALA A 113 -21.48 4.64 17.34
CA ALA A 113 -22.05 3.73 18.34
C ALA A 113 -22.29 4.43 19.69
N ILE A 114 -21.53 5.48 20.00
CA ILE A 114 -21.61 6.23 21.27
C ILE A 114 -22.59 7.39 21.17
N TYR A 115 -22.54 8.16 20.08
CA TYR A 115 -23.30 9.39 19.90
C TYR A 115 -24.57 9.21 19.06
N LYS A 116 -25.00 7.96 18.89
CA LYS A 116 -26.29 7.63 18.27
C LYS A 116 -27.46 7.97 19.18
#